data_AF-A0A926BWD5-F1
#
_entry.id   AF-A0A926BWD5-F1
#
_cell.length_a   1.000
_cell.length_b   1.000
_cell.length_c   1.000
_cell.angle_alpha   90.00
_cell.angle_beta   90.00
_cell.angle_gamma   90.00
#
_symmetry.space_group_name_H-M   'P 1'
#
loop_
_entity.id
_entity.type
_entity.pdbx_description
1 polymer ?
#
loop_
_entity_poly.entity_id
_entity_poly.type
_entity_poly.pdbx_seq_one_letter_code
_entity_poly.pdbx_strand_id
1 'polypeptide(L)'
;GDQLVEKWEGGDAFPKRAIAMLAVAWAVMPLARPDAALLIPLQIAAIWFTGPRRSVRTLAFLIAVAAVAAVPALLYFGYSYFTLGTISVSSKCRAFALMESADRIGPIAYSRLALAYVGSILFAIAIAAVGLDIFRRERRTSWIGLYGAASIGLYIVLLVFVQPVTNDLPRYFLPIAPFIVLGAGRALARGEAAATAGGKGWWIALMFIVTVFLVRPPLVVLGEALDQSRRGYTFSEIVESDVTQRINDIAKPGETILAYEVQVRYDLRSDLTLLSLDGITDGLVAPYLESADMGAFIKKHRPHYWIANNASSYRPYLRRSLLHRAISALSARPDSLTGRLGSFTEQGIQFDVLARRTATMPSGFTGWTMLVRLTYNATEDTTAQ
;
A
#
# COMPACT_ATOMS: atom_id res chain seq x y z
N GLY A 1 5.16 8.93 27.86
CA GLY A 1 6.59 8.57 27.85
C GLY A 1 7.21 8.86 29.19
N ASP A 2 7.26 10.13 29.59
CA ASP A 2 8.02 10.55 30.77
C ASP A 2 7.43 10.07 32.10
N GLN A 3 6.10 10.09 32.30
CA GLN A 3 5.45 9.47 33.48
C GLN A 3 5.69 7.96 33.58
N LEU A 4 5.98 7.31 32.46
CA LEU A 4 6.25 5.89 32.33
C LEU A 4 7.66 5.58 32.83
N VAL A 5 8.61 6.45 32.49
CA VAL A 5 10.01 6.38 32.92
C VAL A 5 10.15 6.83 34.38
N GLU A 6 9.42 7.85 34.80
CA GLU A 6 9.42 8.37 36.18
C GLU A 6 8.90 7.34 37.19
N LYS A 7 7.80 6.63 36.88
CA LYS A 7 7.31 5.51 37.68
C LYS A 7 8.20 4.26 37.61
N TRP A 8 8.97 4.11 36.53
CA TRP A 8 9.91 3.00 36.34
C TRP A 8 11.23 3.21 37.11
N GLU A 9 11.69 4.46 37.23
CA GLU A 9 12.86 4.83 38.06
C GLU A 9 12.56 4.77 39.57
N GLY A 10 11.31 5.00 39.98
CA GLY A 10 10.86 4.90 41.39
C GLY A 10 10.80 3.49 41.98
N GLY A 11 11.13 2.45 41.20
CA GLY A 11 11.14 1.05 41.66
C GLY A 11 9.81 0.30 41.51
N ASP A 12 8.72 1.01 41.22
CA ASP A 12 7.39 0.42 41.03
C ASP A 12 7.34 -0.52 39.81
N ALA A 13 6.41 -1.48 39.87
CA ALA A 13 6.06 -2.30 38.73
C ALA A 13 5.66 -1.41 37.54
N PHE A 14 5.93 -1.86 36.31
CA PHE A 14 5.56 -1.13 35.10
C PHE A 14 4.11 -0.61 35.23
N PRO A 15 3.85 0.69 34.95
CA PRO A 15 2.50 1.22 35.11
C PRO A 15 1.56 0.44 34.19
N LYS A 16 0.61 -0.32 34.77
CA LYS A 16 -0.28 -1.24 34.04
C LYS A 16 -0.93 -0.58 32.81
N ARG A 17 -1.30 0.69 32.93
CA ARG A 17 -1.87 1.51 31.83
C ARG A 17 -0.93 1.62 30.63
N ALA A 18 0.37 1.77 30.85
CA ALA A 18 1.34 1.89 29.79
C ALA A 18 1.60 0.58 29.06
N ILE A 19 1.68 -0.53 29.80
CA ILE A 19 1.77 -1.86 29.19
C ILE A 19 0.52 -2.13 28.37
N ALA A 20 -0.66 -1.79 28.90
CA ALA A 20 -1.92 -1.95 28.17
C ALA A 20 -1.92 -1.13 26.88
N MET A 21 -1.49 0.14 26.91
CA MET A 21 -1.35 0.96 25.70
C MET A 21 -0.35 0.38 24.71
N LEU A 22 0.78 -0.15 25.18
CA LEU A 22 1.79 -0.79 24.34
C LEU A 22 1.24 -2.07 23.69
N ALA A 23 0.54 -2.90 24.46
CA ALA A 23 -0.10 -4.12 23.98
C ALA A 23 -1.17 -3.80 22.93
N VAL A 24 -2.00 -2.78 23.15
CA VAL A 24 -2.99 -2.32 22.17
C VAL A 24 -2.31 -1.82 20.90
N ALA A 25 -1.26 -1.01 21.01
CA ALA A 25 -0.51 -0.53 19.86
C ALA A 25 0.11 -1.69 19.06
N TRP A 26 0.72 -2.67 19.74
CA TRP A 26 1.28 -3.87 19.13
C TRP A 26 0.22 -4.79 18.52
N ALA A 27 -1.00 -4.81 19.06
CA ALA A 27 -2.10 -5.60 18.50
C ALA A 27 -2.68 -4.97 17.23
N VAL A 28 -2.80 -3.65 17.20
CA VAL A 28 -3.36 -2.92 16.05
C VAL A 28 -2.35 -2.80 14.92
N MET A 29 -1.06 -2.70 15.22
CA MET A 29 -0.02 -2.39 14.24
C MET A 29 0.03 -3.40 13.07
N PRO A 30 0.10 -4.73 13.28
CA PRO A 30 0.10 -5.72 12.19
C PRO A 30 -1.22 -5.76 11.41
N LEU A 31 -2.35 -5.43 12.05
CA LEU A 31 -3.66 -5.38 11.40
C LEU A 31 -3.78 -4.17 10.46
N ALA A 32 -3.25 -3.02 10.86
CA ALA A 32 -3.22 -1.82 10.03
C ALA A 32 -2.19 -1.92 8.89
N ARG A 33 -1.01 -2.47 9.19
CA ARG A 33 0.12 -2.64 8.28
C ARG A 33 0.90 -3.91 8.65
N PRO A 34 0.74 -5.01 7.90
CA PRO A 34 1.46 -6.26 8.19
C PRO A 34 2.97 -6.08 8.22
N ASP A 35 3.49 -5.21 7.34
CA ASP A 35 4.89 -4.80 7.30
C ASP A 35 5.33 -4.11 8.60
N ALA A 36 4.47 -3.37 9.30
CA ALA A 36 4.85 -2.69 10.54
C ALA A 36 5.14 -3.65 11.71
N ALA A 37 4.80 -4.94 11.60
CA ALA A 37 5.05 -5.93 12.65
C ALA A 37 6.54 -6.05 13.05
N LEU A 38 7.46 -5.78 12.11
CA LEU A 38 8.91 -5.72 12.37
C LEU A 38 9.34 -4.58 13.32
N LEU A 39 8.51 -3.58 13.55
CA LEU A 39 8.78 -2.53 14.54
C LEU A 39 8.63 -3.05 15.98
N ILE A 40 7.80 -4.06 16.20
CA ILE A 40 7.56 -4.65 17.53
C ILE A 40 8.86 -5.21 18.14
N PRO A 41 9.61 -6.12 17.47
CA PRO A 41 10.87 -6.62 18.02
C PRO A 41 11.93 -5.52 18.17
N LEU A 42 11.96 -4.52 17.27
CA LEU A 42 12.83 -3.35 17.43
C LEU A 42 12.49 -2.55 18.69
N GLN A 43 11.20 -2.34 18.96
CA GLN A 43 10.76 -1.61 20.13
C GLN A 43 11.06 -2.39 21.41
N ILE A 44 10.86 -3.72 21.41
CA ILE A 44 11.24 -4.60 22.53
C ILE A 44 12.74 -4.49 22.78
N ALA A 45 13.57 -4.61 21.75
CA ALA A 45 15.02 -4.49 21.86
C ALA A 45 15.42 -3.13 22.39
N ALA A 46 14.86 -2.03 21.87
CA ALA A 46 15.16 -0.68 22.33
C ALA A 46 14.80 -0.49 23.80
N ILE A 47 13.58 -0.85 24.21
CA ILE A 47 13.12 -0.76 25.62
C ILE A 47 14.01 -1.62 26.53
N TRP A 48 14.37 -2.83 26.11
CA TRP A 48 15.20 -3.73 26.90
C TRP A 48 16.64 -3.24 27.05
N PHE A 49 17.29 -2.83 25.95
CA PHE A 49 18.69 -2.40 25.96
C PHE A 49 18.90 -1.06 26.63
N THR A 50 17.93 -0.16 26.62
CA THR A 50 18.13 1.22 27.11
C THR A 50 17.27 1.55 28.32
N GLY A 51 16.33 0.68 28.68
CA GLY A 51 15.53 0.79 29.89
C GLY A 51 16.35 0.60 31.18
N PRO A 52 15.85 1.12 32.31
CA PRO A 52 16.52 1.07 33.61
C PRO A 52 16.67 -0.34 34.18
N ARG A 53 15.90 -1.34 33.72
CA ARG A 53 15.98 -2.74 34.18
C ARG A 53 16.30 -3.71 33.04
N ARG A 54 17.59 -3.83 32.72
CA ARG A 54 18.16 -4.81 31.77
C ARG A 54 18.19 -6.21 32.38
N SER A 55 17.02 -6.83 32.56
CA SER A 55 16.90 -8.18 33.12
C SER A 55 16.23 -9.13 32.14
N VAL A 56 16.57 -10.42 32.23
CA VAL A 56 15.91 -11.49 31.44
C VAL A 56 14.41 -11.53 31.74
N ARG A 57 14.01 -11.25 33.00
CA ARG A 57 12.60 -11.18 33.40
C ARG A 57 11.85 -10.06 32.66
N THR A 58 12.47 -8.89 32.51
CA THR A 58 11.90 -7.77 31.74
C THR A 58 11.70 -8.16 30.29
N LEU A 59 12.69 -8.80 29.67
CA LEU A 59 12.61 -9.25 28.29
C LEU A 59 11.50 -10.30 28.10
N ALA A 60 11.45 -11.30 28.97
CA ALA A 60 10.40 -12.34 28.95
C ALA A 60 9.00 -11.72 29.10
N PHE A 61 8.85 -10.73 29.98
CA PHE A 61 7.60 -10.01 30.13
C PHE A 61 7.19 -9.24 28.86
N LEU A 62 8.11 -8.50 28.24
CA LEU A 62 7.84 -7.79 26.98
C LEU A 62 7.46 -8.76 25.85
N ILE A 63 8.15 -9.90 25.76
CA ILE A 63 7.82 -10.96 24.79
C ILE A 63 6.43 -11.53 25.07
N ALA A 64 6.07 -11.79 26.33
CA ALA A 64 4.75 -12.27 26.69
C ALA A 64 3.64 -11.27 26.30
N VAL A 65 3.87 -9.98 26.53
CA VAL A 65 2.95 -8.91 26.10
C VAL A 65 2.81 -8.88 24.58
N ALA A 66 3.91 -8.99 23.84
CA ALA A 66 3.90 -9.04 22.38
C ALA A 66 3.18 -10.29 21.84
N ALA A 67 3.38 -11.45 22.48
CA ALA A 67 2.70 -12.69 22.12
C ALA A 67 1.18 -12.59 22.31
N VAL A 68 0.72 -12.01 23.43
CA VAL A 68 -0.71 -11.75 23.66
C VAL A 68 -1.24 -10.73 22.64
N ALA A 69 -0.48 -9.66 22.38
CA ALA A 69 -0.85 -8.64 21.39
C ALA A 69 -0.91 -9.20 19.96
N ALA A 70 -0.16 -10.26 19.64
CA ALA A 70 -0.19 -10.88 18.32
C ALA A 70 -1.46 -11.72 18.07
N VAL A 71 -2.23 -12.09 19.10
CA VAL A 71 -3.40 -12.98 18.96
C VAL A 71 -4.42 -12.47 17.93
N PRO A 72 -4.87 -11.19 17.92
CA PRO A 72 -5.80 -10.71 16.91
C PRO A 72 -5.27 -10.83 15.48
N ALA A 73 -3.98 -10.54 15.27
CA ALA A 73 -3.34 -10.69 13.98
C ALA A 73 -3.26 -12.16 13.56
N LEU A 74 -2.87 -13.06 14.47
CA LEU A 74 -2.83 -14.51 14.23
C LEU A 74 -4.21 -15.07 13.90
N LEU A 75 -5.27 -14.62 14.58
CA LEU A 75 -6.64 -15.04 14.28
C LEU A 75 -7.08 -14.57 12.89
N TYR A 76 -6.85 -13.30 12.56
CA TYR A 76 -7.23 -12.73 11.27
C TYR A 76 -6.46 -13.38 10.10
N PHE A 77 -5.13 -13.41 10.21
CA PHE A 77 -4.26 -13.96 9.17
C PHE A 77 -4.33 -15.48 9.09
N GLY A 78 -4.53 -16.17 10.22
CA GLY A 78 -4.77 -17.61 10.27
C GLY A 78 -6.08 -17.97 9.58
N TYR A 79 -7.17 -17.27 9.89
CA TYR A 79 -8.44 -17.42 9.19
C TYR A 79 -8.28 -17.19 7.68
N SER A 80 -7.65 -16.08 7.29
CA SER A 80 -7.37 -15.80 5.87
C SER A 80 -6.57 -16.93 5.21
N TYR A 81 -5.55 -17.47 5.88
CA TYR A 81 -4.75 -18.55 5.32
C TYR A 81 -5.55 -19.84 5.14
N PHE A 82 -6.33 -20.25 6.14
CA PHE A 82 -7.14 -21.47 6.06
C PHE A 82 -8.32 -21.35 5.09
N THR A 83 -8.91 -20.15 4.94
CA THR A 83 -10.06 -19.94 4.05
C THR A 83 -9.65 -19.61 2.61
N LEU A 84 -8.58 -18.84 2.42
CA LEU A 84 -8.17 -18.30 1.11
C LEU A 84 -6.84 -18.87 0.58
N GLY A 85 -6.15 -19.70 1.36
CA GLY A 85 -4.83 -20.25 1.00
C GLY A 85 -3.68 -19.24 1.08
N THR A 86 -3.91 -18.06 1.64
CA THR A 86 -2.89 -17.01 1.79
C THR A 86 -3.14 -16.13 3.02
N ILE A 87 -2.06 -15.70 3.66
CA ILE A 87 -2.07 -14.83 4.86
C ILE A 87 -2.82 -13.53 4.55
N SER A 88 -2.60 -12.95 3.38
CA SER A 88 -3.35 -11.78 2.92
C SER A 88 -3.25 -11.71 1.40
N VAL A 89 -4.37 -11.98 0.76
CA VAL A 89 -4.57 -11.86 -0.68
C VAL A 89 -4.09 -10.49 -1.19
N SER A 90 -4.60 -9.42 -0.56
CA SER A 90 -4.23 -8.04 -0.90
C SER A 90 -2.73 -7.79 -0.76
N SER A 91 -2.08 -8.30 0.29
CA SER A 91 -0.65 -8.11 0.50
C SER A 91 0.18 -8.87 -0.53
N LYS A 92 -0.20 -10.12 -0.87
CA LYS A 92 0.49 -10.93 -1.87
C LYS A 92 0.43 -10.28 -3.26
N CYS A 93 -0.77 -9.92 -3.71
CA CYS A 93 -0.96 -9.31 -5.03
C CYS A 93 -0.31 -7.91 -5.12
N ARG A 94 -0.38 -7.11 -4.05
CA ARG A 94 0.31 -5.82 -3.98
C ARG A 94 1.83 -5.98 -4.01
N ALA A 95 2.39 -6.92 -3.25
CA ALA A 95 3.82 -7.18 -3.25
C ALA A 95 4.32 -7.61 -4.63
N PHE A 96 3.56 -8.46 -5.33
CA PHE A 96 3.83 -8.82 -6.72
C PHE A 96 3.84 -7.57 -7.62
N ALA A 97 2.79 -6.75 -7.57
CA ALA A 97 2.67 -5.54 -8.41
C ALA A 97 3.79 -4.52 -8.15
N LEU A 98 4.24 -4.38 -6.90
CA LEU A 98 5.38 -3.53 -6.52
C LEU A 98 6.70 -4.09 -7.07
N MET A 99 6.94 -5.40 -6.89
CA MET A 99 8.17 -6.05 -7.36
C MET A 99 8.32 -6.07 -8.87
N GLU A 100 7.21 -6.21 -9.57
CA GLU A 100 7.18 -6.17 -11.02
C GLU A 100 7.51 -4.77 -11.57
N SER A 101 7.15 -3.73 -10.84
CA SER A 101 7.40 -2.34 -11.22
C SER A 101 8.77 -1.82 -10.75
N ALA A 102 9.51 -2.63 -10.00
CA ALA A 102 10.78 -2.23 -9.40
C ALA A 102 11.94 -2.23 -10.41
N ASP A 103 12.87 -1.30 -10.21
CA ASP A 103 14.16 -1.32 -10.91
C ASP A 103 15.03 -2.46 -10.34
N ARG A 104 16.05 -2.90 -11.10
CA ARG A 104 16.96 -3.96 -10.64
C ARG A 104 18.43 -3.60 -10.92
N ILE A 105 19.29 -3.95 -9.96
CA ILE A 105 20.74 -4.01 -10.13
C ILE A 105 21.17 -5.44 -9.77
N GLY A 106 21.44 -6.26 -10.79
CA GLY A 106 21.67 -7.69 -10.61
C GLY A 106 20.47 -8.39 -9.94
N PRO A 107 20.65 -9.15 -8.84
CA PRO A 107 19.56 -9.82 -8.13
C PRO A 107 18.76 -8.90 -7.20
N ILE A 108 19.19 -7.65 -7.00
CA ILE A 108 18.59 -6.74 -6.03
C ILE A 108 17.54 -5.86 -6.73
N ALA A 109 16.28 -6.01 -6.32
CA ALA A 109 15.21 -5.09 -6.68
C ALA A 109 15.27 -3.83 -5.82
N TYR A 110 14.99 -2.67 -6.41
CA TYR A 110 14.93 -1.41 -5.70
C TYR A 110 13.90 -0.45 -6.32
N SER A 111 13.44 0.53 -5.54
CA SER A 111 12.59 1.62 -6.05
C SER A 111 13.38 2.92 -6.22
N ARG A 112 13.61 3.34 -7.47
CA ARG A 112 14.20 4.65 -7.78
C ARG A 112 13.33 5.80 -7.25
N LEU A 113 12.01 5.65 -7.29
CA LEU A 113 11.07 6.66 -6.78
C LEU A 113 11.16 6.77 -5.26
N ALA A 114 11.24 5.65 -4.54
CA ALA A 114 11.46 5.66 -3.09
C ALA A 114 12.82 6.30 -2.73
N LEU A 115 13.89 6.00 -3.48
CA LEU A 115 15.19 6.66 -3.30
C LEU A 115 15.11 8.17 -3.54
N ALA A 116 14.45 8.61 -4.61
CA ALA A 116 14.27 10.03 -4.91
C ALA A 116 13.46 10.73 -3.80
N TYR A 117 12.42 10.07 -3.30
CA TYR A 117 11.62 10.58 -2.18
C TYR A 117 12.44 10.67 -0.89
N VAL A 118 13.19 9.63 -0.53
CA VAL A 118 14.14 9.66 0.60
C VAL A 118 15.14 10.81 0.43
N GLY A 119 15.68 11.00 -0.77
CA GLY A 119 16.54 12.14 -1.10
C GLY A 119 15.86 13.49 -0.87
N SER A 120 14.59 13.62 -1.25
CA SER A 120 13.80 14.84 -1.04
C SER A 120 13.52 15.17 0.43
N ILE A 121 13.47 14.15 1.30
CA ILE A 121 13.28 14.30 2.76
C ILE A 121 14.58 14.11 3.55
N LEU A 122 15.73 14.02 2.87
CA LEU A 122 17.00 13.68 3.52
C LEU A 122 17.41 14.72 4.57
N PHE A 123 17.22 16.00 4.27
CA PHE A 123 17.41 17.09 5.21
C PHE A 123 16.58 16.89 6.49
N ALA A 124 15.34 16.43 6.35
CA ALA A 124 14.46 16.19 7.47
C ALA A 124 14.94 15.03 8.35
N ILE A 125 15.38 13.96 7.69
CA ILE A 125 16.00 12.80 8.34
C ILE A 125 17.29 13.22 9.06
N ALA A 126 18.12 14.07 8.46
CA ALA A 126 19.37 14.53 9.06
C ALA A 126 19.15 15.33 10.35
N ILE A 127 18.20 16.27 10.36
CA ILE A 127 17.85 17.01 11.59
C ILE A 127 17.26 16.05 12.63
N ALA A 128 16.37 15.15 12.20
CA ALA A 128 15.81 14.15 13.10
C ALA A 128 16.89 13.27 13.73
N ALA A 129 17.90 12.86 12.96
CA ALA A 129 19.02 12.07 13.46
C ALA A 129 19.79 12.78 14.58
N VAL A 130 19.98 14.11 14.49
CA VAL A 130 20.61 14.89 15.57
C VAL A 130 19.76 14.83 16.85
N GLY A 131 18.46 15.04 16.75
CA GLY A 131 17.57 14.99 17.93
C GLY A 131 17.39 13.59 18.49
N LEU A 132 17.37 12.57 17.64
CA LEU A 132 17.35 11.17 18.06
C LEU A 132 18.66 10.77 18.75
N ASP A 133 19.81 11.29 18.31
CA ASP A 133 21.08 11.09 19.04
C ASP A 133 21.09 11.82 20.38
N ILE A 134 20.50 13.01 20.47
CA ILE A 134 20.28 13.70 21.75
C ILE A 134 19.42 12.83 22.68
N PHE A 135 18.28 12.33 22.20
CA PHE A 135 17.44 11.41 22.99
C PHE A 135 18.22 10.16 23.42
N ARG A 136 19.05 9.59 22.53
CA ARG A 136 19.89 8.41 22.79
C ARG A 136 20.88 8.63 23.93
N ARG A 137 21.45 9.83 24.06
CA ARG A 137 22.40 10.20 25.12
C ARG A 137 21.72 10.47 26.46
N GLU A 138 20.42 10.77 26.46
CA GLU A 138 19.65 11.04 27.66
C GLU A 138 19.14 9.74 28.29
N ARG A 139 19.56 9.46 29.53
CA ARG A 139 19.27 8.18 30.21
C ARG A 139 17.79 7.79 30.16
N ARG A 140 16.90 8.75 30.38
CA ARG A 140 15.43 8.56 30.44
C ARG A 140 14.78 8.25 29.09
N THR A 141 15.28 8.84 28.02
CA THR A 141 14.65 8.83 26.69
C THR A 141 15.49 8.08 25.65
N SER A 142 16.57 7.42 26.08
CA SER A 142 17.51 6.72 25.22
C SER A 142 16.87 5.68 24.31
N TRP A 143 15.80 5.03 24.77
CA TRP A 143 15.00 4.10 23.99
C TRP A 143 14.30 4.76 22.80
N ILE A 144 13.84 6.01 22.93
CA ILE A 144 13.17 6.76 21.85
C ILE A 144 14.17 7.04 20.74
N GLY A 145 15.38 7.47 21.10
CA GLY A 145 16.46 7.74 20.16
C GLY A 145 16.84 6.49 19.35
N LEU A 146 17.09 5.37 20.05
CA LEU A 146 17.45 4.11 19.42
C LEU A 146 16.31 3.54 18.55
N TYR A 147 15.10 3.48 19.10
CA TYR A 147 13.94 2.96 18.39
C TYR A 147 13.58 3.81 17.16
N GLY A 148 13.57 5.14 17.30
CA GLY A 148 13.27 6.05 16.20
C GLY A 148 14.29 5.95 15.06
N ALA A 149 15.58 5.90 15.38
CA ALA A 149 16.64 5.75 14.38
C ALA A 149 16.55 4.40 13.66
N ALA A 150 16.38 3.31 14.42
CA ALA A 150 16.21 1.98 13.84
C ALA A 150 14.95 1.87 12.98
N SER A 151 13.84 2.47 13.40
CA SER A 151 12.57 2.48 12.66
C SER A 151 12.71 3.22 11.33
N ILE A 152 13.30 4.43 11.33
CA ILE A 152 13.55 5.19 10.10
C ILE A 152 14.43 4.40 9.13
N GLY A 153 15.57 3.89 9.61
CA GLY A 153 16.51 3.12 8.78
C GLY A 153 15.86 1.86 8.20
N LEU A 154 15.15 1.09 9.02
CA LEU A 154 14.53 -0.16 8.59
C LEU A 154 13.37 0.08 7.61
N TYR A 155 12.54 1.11 7.82
CA TYR A 155 11.48 1.46 6.86
C TYR A 155 12.05 1.93 5.52
N ILE A 156 13.13 2.71 5.53
CA ILE A 156 13.81 3.10 4.28
C ILE A 156 14.29 1.85 3.55
N VAL A 157 14.97 0.93 4.25
CA VAL A 157 15.43 -0.33 3.64
C VAL A 157 14.26 -1.15 3.11
N LEU A 158 13.18 -1.25 3.88
CA LEU A 158 12.01 -2.01 3.49
C LEU A 158 11.36 -1.43 2.24
N LEU A 159 11.08 -0.13 2.21
CA LEU A 159 10.38 0.54 1.12
C LEU A 159 11.24 0.71 -0.13
N VAL A 160 12.57 0.72 0.02
CA VAL A 160 13.48 0.82 -1.11
C VAL A 160 13.78 -0.56 -1.68
N PHE A 161 14.08 -1.58 -0.87
CA PHE A 161 14.66 -2.84 -1.35
C PHE A 161 13.77 -4.08 -1.14
N VAL A 162 13.00 -4.15 -0.04
CA VAL A 162 12.23 -5.36 0.31
C VAL A 162 10.83 -5.35 -0.29
N GLN A 163 10.20 -4.18 -0.31
CA GLN A 163 8.91 -3.88 -0.92
C GLN A 163 9.06 -2.56 -1.67
N PRO A 164 9.76 -2.55 -2.81
CA PRO A 164 10.10 -1.35 -3.57
C PRO A 164 8.82 -0.63 -3.99
N VAL A 165 8.46 0.40 -3.24
CA VAL A 165 7.21 1.13 -3.46
C VAL A 165 7.37 2.02 -4.67
N THR A 166 6.50 1.86 -5.65
CA THR A 166 6.57 2.61 -6.90
C THR A 166 5.59 3.76 -7.01
N ASN A 167 4.55 3.81 -6.17
CA ASN A 167 3.54 4.88 -6.15
C ASN A 167 3.09 5.21 -4.71
N ASP A 168 2.45 6.37 -4.51
CA ASP A 168 1.88 6.82 -3.23
C ASP A 168 2.87 6.85 -2.05
N LEU A 169 4.13 7.23 -2.31
CA LEU A 169 5.22 7.20 -1.33
C LEU A 169 4.88 7.86 0.02
N PRO A 170 4.23 9.04 0.10
CA PRO A 170 3.88 9.64 1.40
C PRO A 170 3.10 8.70 2.32
N ARG A 171 2.20 7.88 1.77
CA ARG A 171 1.38 6.91 2.52
C ARG A 171 2.23 5.82 3.18
N TYR A 172 3.35 5.45 2.57
CA TYR A 172 4.23 4.39 3.05
C TYR A 172 5.26 4.89 4.08
N PHE A 173 5.62 6.18 4.03
CA PHE A 173 6.53 6.80 5.00
C PHE A 173 5.81 7.30 6.27
N LEU A 174 4.48 7.33 6.28
CA LEU A 174 3.67 7.75 7.43
C LEU A 174 4.05 7.07 8.76
N PRO A 175 4.36 5.76 8.83
CA PRO A 175 4.74 5.09 10.08
C PRO A 175 6.00 5.66 10.75
N ILE A 176 6.91 6.27 9.99
CA ILE A 176 8.15 6.85 10.54
C ILE A 176 8.11 8.37 10.70
N ALA A 177 7.08 9.03 10.17
CA ALA A 177 6.89 10.47 10.30
C ALA A 177 6.93 10.96 11.76
N PRO A 178 6.31 10.28 12.76
CA PRO A 178 6.39 10.70 14.15
C PRO A 178 7.83 10.77 14.69
N PHE A 179 8.72 9.83 14.31
CA PHE A 179 10.11 9.85 14.76
C PHE A 179 10.92 10.97 14.13
N ILE A 180 10.63 11.29 12.86
CA ILE A 180 11.22 12.43 12.17
C ILE A 180 10.82 13.72 12.89
N VAL A 181 9.53 13.89 13.20
CA VAL A 181 9.01 15.08 13.90
C VAL A 181 9.59 15.19 15.32
N LEU A 182 9.58 14.11 16.09
CA LEU A 182 10.14 14.09 17.45
C LEU A 182 11.63 14.42 17.47
N GLY A 183 12.42 13.80 16.57
CA GLY A 183 13.83 14.09 16.43
C GLY A 183 14.06 15.55 16.01
N ALA A 184 13.37 16.02 14.99
CA ALA A 184 13.52 17.39 14.52
C ALA A 184 13.17 18.41 15.62
N GLY A 185 12.04 18.22 16.31
CA GLY A 185 11.64 19.05 17.45
C GLY A 185 12.67 19.07 18.57
N ARG A 186 13.28 17.91 18.90
CA ARG A 186 14.31 17.84 19.94
C ARG A 186 15.59 18.56 19.55
N ALA A 187 16.03 18.42 18.30
CA ALA A 187 17.19 19.13 17.77
C ALA A 187 16.98 20.65 17.80
N LEU A 188 15.79 21.11 17.38
CA LEU A 188 15.41 22.52 17.40
C LEU A 188 15.39 23.10 18.81
N ALA A 189 14.73 22.43 19.77
CA ALA A 189 14.63 22.92 21.14
C ALA A 189 16.00 23.09 21.80
N ARG A 190 16.96 22.21 21.48
CA ARG A 190 18.34 22.33 21.98
C ARG A 190 19.11 23.45 21.27
N GLY A 191 18.86 23.64 19.97
CA GLY A 191 19.41 24.75 19.18
C GLY A 191 18.91 26.11 19.68
N GLU A 192 17.64 26.24 20.01
CA GLU A 192 17.05 27.44 20.62
C GLU A 192 17.72 27.77 21.95
N ALA A 193 17.84 26.80 22.86
CA ALA A 193 18.51 26.99 24.15
C ALA A 193 19.98 27.44 24.00
N ALA A 194 20.68 26.93 22.98
CA ALA A 194 22.05 27.34 22.67
C ALA A 194 22.13 28.74 22.04
N ALA A 195 21.08 29.18 21.35
CA ALA A 195 21.11 30.41 20.58
C ALA A 195 20.51 31.63 21.32
N THR A 196 19.65 31.39 22.32
CA THR A 196 19.37 32.36 23.39
C THR A 196 20.64 32.78 24.14
N ALA A 197 21.73 32.00 24.04
CA ALA A 197 23.05 32.35 24.57
C ALA A 197 23.93 33.20 23.62
N GLY A 198 23.46 33.61 22.42
CA GLY A 198 24.07 34.76 21.72
C GLY A 198 24.24 34.71 20.19
N GLY A 199 23.24 34.38 19.37
CA GLY A 199 23.43 34.60 17.91
C GLY A 199 22.17 34.59 17.03
N LYS A 200 21.91 35.69 16.31
CA LYS A 200 20.73 35.91 15.44
C LYS A 200 20.48 34.86 14.33
N GLY A 201 21.45 34.00 14.00
CA GLY A 201 21.36 33.01 12.92
C GLY A 201 20.38 31.85 13.17
N TRP A 202 20.03 31.56 14.43
CA TRP A 202 19.16 30.44 14.76
C TRP A 202 17.70 30.66 14.36
N TRP A 203 17.21 31.90 14.40
CA TRP A 203 15.86 32.25 13.97
C TRP A 203 15.66 31.98 12.48
N ILE A 204 16.70 32.16 11.66
CA ILE A 204 16.66 31.85 10.22
C ILE A 204 16.57 30.32 10.02
N ALA A 205 17.35 29.55 10.77
CA ALA A 205 17.29 28.08 10.74
C ALA A 205 15.92 27.54 11.24
N LEU A 206 15.39 28.11 12.32
CA LEU A 206 14.05 27.77 12.84
C LEU A 206 12.97 28.12 11.82
N MET A 207 12.97 29.33 11.26
CA MET A 207 12.00 29.75 10.25
C MET A 207 12.09 28.89 8.99
N PHE A 208 13.29 28.50 8.57
CA PHE A 208 13.48 27.56 7.46
C PHE A 208 12.88 26.19 7.79
N ILE A 209 13.12 25.66 8.97
CA ILE A 209 12.59 24.36 9.41
C ILE A 209 11.07 24.41 9.56
N VAL A 210 10.50 25.45 10.20
CA VAL A 210 9.05 25.66 10.28
C VAL A 210 8.44 25.75 8.87
N THR A 211 9.06 26.50 7.96
CA THR A 211 8.56 26.63 6.59
C THR A 211 8.61 25.30 5.84
N VAL A 212 9.70 24.53 5.96
CA VAL A 212 9.88 23.26 5.24
C VAL A 212 9.02 22.13 5.81
N PHE A 213 8.76 22.12 7.12
CA PHE A 213 8.08 20.99 7.77
C PHE A 213 6.65 21.25 8.22
N LEU A 214 6.31 22.50 8.57
CA LEU A 214 4.96 22.84 9.01
C LEU A 214 4.16 23.53 7.93
N VAL A 215 4.79 24.29 7.03
CA VAL A 215 4.09 25.04 5.98
C VAL A 215 4.06 24.27 4.67
N ARG A 216 5.20 23.76 4.20
CA ARG A 216 5.27 23.07 2.91
C ARG A 216 4.40 21.81 2.84
N PRO A 217 4.38 20.87 3.81
CA PRO A 217 3.55 19.68 3.70
C PRO A 217 2.05 19.97 3.57
N PRO A 218 1.42 20.82 4.40
CA PRO A 218 0.02 21.16 4.20
C PRO A 218 -0.21 21.97 2.92
N LEU A 219 0.75 22.80 2.46
CA LEU A 219 0.61 23.47 1.15
C LEU A 219 0.70 22.50 -0.02
N VAL A 220 1.55 21.47 0.05
CA VAL A 220 1.62 20.41 -0.97
C VAL A 220 0.34 19.60 -0.96
N VAL A 221 -0.14 19.17 0.21
CA VAL A 221 -1.40 18.44 0.34
C VAL A 221 -2.58 19.29 -0.11
N LEU A 222 -2.62 20.59 0.22
CA LEU A 222 -3.66 21.50 -0.23
C LEU A 222 -3.57 21.70 -1.76
N GLY A 223 -2.37 21.84 -2.31
CA GLY A 223 -2.14 21.93 -3.75
C GLY A 223 -2.61 20.66 -4.47
N GLU A 224 -2.26 19.48 -3.96
CA GLU A 224 -2.71 18.18 -4.46
C GLU A 224 -4.22 18.02 -4.32
N ALA A 225 -4.82 18.42 -3.19
CA ALA A 225 -6.26 18.37 -2.97
C ALA A 225 -7.03 19.31 -3.91
N LEU A 226 -6.51 20.52 -4.13
CA LEU A 226 -7.06 21.48 -5.08
C LEU A 226 -6.91 20.95 -6.52
N ASP A 227 -5.76 20.40 -6.88
CA ASP A 227 -5.53 19.78 -8.19
C ASP A 227 -6.46 18.57 -8.40
N GLN A 228 -6.60 17.69 -7.40
CA GLN A 228 -7.56 16.59 -7.42
C GLN A 228 -9.01 17.08 -7.54
N SER A 229 -9.40 18.12 -6.82
CA SER A 229 -10.76 18.71 -6.96
C SER A 229 -11.01 19.25 -8.37
N ARG A 230 -9.97 19.79 -9.02
CA ARG A 230 -10.04 20.32 -10.40
C ARG A 230 -10.05 19.21 -11.45
N ARG A 231 -9.52 18.04 -11.14
CA ARG A 231 -9.53 16.86 -12.03
C ARG A 231 -10.91 16.24 -12.22
N GLY A 232 -11.91 16.65 -11.43
CA GLY A 232 -13.30 16.22 -11.64
C GLY A 232 -13.58 14.79 -11.17
N TYR A 233 -12.82 14.28 -10.21
CA TYR A 233 -13.11 12.99 -9.57
C TYR A 233 -14.45 13.07 -8.83
N THR A 234 -15.49 12.51 -9.45
CA THR A 234 -16.74 12.22 -8.74
C THR A 234 -16.73 10.78 -8.25
N PHE A 235 -17.51 10.49 -7.21
CA PHE A 235 -17.68 9.10 -6.77
C PHE A 235 -18.12 8.19 -7.92
N SER A 236 -19.04 8.69 -8.77
CA SER A 236 -19.53 7.97 -9.95
C SER A 236 -18.44 7.63 -10.97
N GLU A 237 -17.49 8.53 -11.19
CA GLU A 237 -16.33 8.26 -12.05
C GLU A 237 -15.38 7.22 -11.44
N ILE A 238 -15.15 7.29 -10.12
CA ILE A 238 -14.28 6.35 -9.40
C ILE A 238 -14.86 4.95 -9.45
N VAL A 239 -16.15 4.77 -9.16
CA VAL A 239 -16.81 3.45 -9.17
C VAL A 239 -17.26 3.01 -10.56
N GLU A 240 -17.01 3.83 -11.58
CA GLU A 240 -17.39 3.59 -12.97
C GLU A 240 -18.89 3.24 -13.10
N SER A 241 -19.75 4.08 -12.51
CA SER A 241 -21.20 3.82 -12.47
C SER A 241 -21.80 3.63 -13.87
N ASP A 242 -21.24 4.29 -14.88
CA ASP A 242 -21.73 4.26 -16.25
C ASP A 242 -21.60 2.87 -16.90
N VAL A 243 -20.45 2.21 -16.79
CA VAL A 243 -20.26 0.84 -17.29
C VAL A 243 -20.94 -0.17 -16.39
N THR A 244 -20.95 0.08 -15.08
CA THR A 244 -21.57 -0.80 -14.11
C THR A 244 -23.09 -0.86 -14.31
N GLN A 245 -23.74 0.28 -14.55
CA GLN A 245 -25.16 0.33 -14.91
C GLN A 245 -25.43 -0.43 -16.21
N ARG A 246 -24.61 -0.26 -17.25
CA ARG A 246 -24.74 -1.02 -18.50
C ARG A 246 -24.66 -2.52 -18.28
N ILE A 247 -23.76 -2.98 -17.40
CA ILE A 247 -23.67 -4.40 -17.03
C ILE A 247 -24.92 -4.83 -16.27
N ASN A 248 -25.36 -4.07 -15.28
CA ASN A 248 -26.55 -4.37 -14.49
C ASN A 248 -27.80 -4.53 -15.37
N ASP A 249 -27.89 -3.79 -16.47
CA ASP A 249 -29.01 -3.84 -17.42
C ASP A 249 -28.98 -5.10 -18.32
N ILE A 250 -27.79 -5.64 -18.62
CA ILE A 250 -27.64 -6.73 -19.62
C ILE A 250 -27.29 -8.10 -19.00
N ALA A 251 -26.69 -8.12 -17.82
CA ALA A 251 -26.20 -9.34 -17.20
C ALA A 251 -27.34 -10.10 -16.50
N LYS A 252 -27.34 -11.41 -16.65
CA LYS A 252 -28.26 -12.32 -15.97
C LYS A 252 -27.81 -12.56 -14.52
N PRO A 253 -28.73 -12.92 -13.61
CA PRO A 253 -28.36 -13.30 -12.25
C PRO A 253 -27.33 -14.43 -12.23
N GLY A 254 -26.32 -14.30 -11.35
CA GLY A 254 -25.24 -15.27 -11.21
C GLY A 254 -24.11 -15.15 -12.24
N GLU A 255 -24.22 -14.26 -13.24
CA GLU A 255 -23.13 -14.03 -14.19
C GLU A 255 -21.91 -13.36 -13.53
N THR A 256 -20.74 -13.67 -14.07
CA THR A 256 -19.45 -13.27 -13.53
C THR A 256 -18.83 -12.17 -14.38
N ILE A 257 -18.36 -11.11 -13.73
CA ILE A 257 -17.75 -9.93 -14.35
C ILE A 257 -16.27 -9.91 -14.01
N LEU A 258 -15.42 -9.75 -15.02
CA LEU A 258 -14.00 -9.53 -14.86
C LEU A 258 -13.72 -8.03 -14.86
N ALA A 259 -13.01 -7.51 -13.87
CA ALA A 259 -12.53 -6.13 -13.87
C ALA A 259 -11.16 -6.03 -13.21
N TYR A 260 -10.42 -4.97 -13.53
CA TYR A 260 -9.19 -4.65 -12.79
C TYR A 260 -9.48 -3.85 -11.53
N GLU A 261 -10.39 -2.89 -11.62
CA GLU A 261 -10.71 -2.00 -10.50
C GLU A 261 -11.80 -2.63 -9.62
N VAL A 262 -11.48 -2.88 -8.35
CA VAL A 262 -12.42 -3.53 -7.41
C VAL A 262 -13.59 -2.64 -6.98
N GLN A 263 -13.42 -1.33 -7.13
CA GLN A 263 -14.42 -0.32 -6.79
C GLN A 263 -15.69 -0.38 -7.64
N VAL A 264 -15.67 -1.05 -8.81
CA VAL A 264 -16.91 -1.33 -9.58
C VAL A 264 -17.91 -2.17 -8.78
N ARG A 265 -17.46 -2.87 -7.73
CA ARG A 265 -18.34 -3.64 -6.84
C ARG A 265 -19.38 -2.77 -6.13
N TYR A 266 -19.12 -1.48 -5.90
CA TYR A 266 -20.04 -0.61 -5.16
C TYR A 266 -21.40 -0.45 -5.86
N ASP A 267 -21.41 -0.34 -7.19
CA ASP A 267 -22.62 -0.11 -7.99
C ASP A 267 -23.12 -1.38 -8.70
N LEU A 268 -22.37 -2.49 -8.62
CA LEU A 268 -22.75 -3.74 -9.25
C LEU A 268 -23.86 -4.43 -8.44
N ARG A 269 -24.86 -5.00 -9.12
CA ARG A 269 -25.91 -5.76 -8.42
C ARG A 269 -25.32 -6.89 -7.57
N SER A 270 -25.97 -7.16 -6.44
CA SER A 270 -25.50 -8.16 -5.47
C SER A 270 -25.52 -9.59 -5.99
N ASP A 271 -26.33 -9.90 -7.00
CA ASP A 271 -26.48 -11.21 -7.63
C ASP A 271 -25.42 -11.50 -8.71
N LEU A 272 -24.60 -10.52 -9.07
CA LEU A 272 -23.47 -10.68 -9.97
C LEU A 272 -22.18 -10.98 -9.18
N THR A 273 -21.28 -11.77 -9.75
CA THR A 273 -19.97 -12.06 -9.16
C THR A 273 -18.91 -11.16 -9.79
N LEU A 274 -18.04 -10.52 -9.00
CA LEU A 274 -16.90 -9.76 -9.50
C LEU A 274 -15.61 -10.57 -9.32
N LEU A 275 -14.87 -10.79 -10.40
CA LEU A 275 -13.51 -11.31 -10.41
C LEU A 275 -12.52 -10.15 -10.58
N SER A 276 -11.56 -10.04 -9.66
CA SER A 276 -10.54 -9.00 -9.75
C SER A 276 -9.25 -9.45 -10.43
N LEU A 277 -8.81 -8.69 -11.42
CA LEU A 277 -7.49 -8.85 -12.05
C LEU A 277 -6.35 -8.33 -11.17
N ASP A 278 -6.60 -7.37 -10.28
CA ASP A 278 -5.57 -6.94 -9.31
C ASP A 278 -5.42 -7.93 -8.14
N GLY A 279 -6.37 -8.87 -8.03
CA GLY A 279 -6.43 -9.90 -7.01
C GLY A 279 -6.64 -9.38 -5.60
N ILE A 280 -6.86 -8.08 -5.37
CA ILE A 280 -6.94 -7.49 -4.02
C ILE A 280 -8.15 -8.00 -3.24
N THR A 281 -9.26 -8.30 -3.91
CA THR A 281 -10.53 -8.73 -3.28
C THR A 281 -10.68 -10.23 -3.11
N ASP A 282 -10.34 -11.03 -4.13
CA ASP A 282 -10.65 -12.47 -4.15
C ASP A 282 -9.40 -13.37 -4.18
N GLY A 283 -8.25 -12.86 -4.63
CA GLY A 283 -6.98 -13.58 -4.73
C GLY A 283 -6.95 -14.69 -5.78
N LEU A 284 -8.01 -14.85 -6.56
CA LEU A 284 -8.15 -15.95 -7.50
C LEU A 284 -7.16 -15.85 -8.66
N VAL A 285 -6.78 -14.62 -9.03
CA VAL A 285 -5.77 -14.36 -10.06
C VAL A 285 -4.34 -14.65 -9.59
N ALA A 286 -4.07 -14.71 -8.28
CA ALA A 286 -2.71 -14.78 -7.73
C ALA A 286 -1.84 -15.93 -8.27
N PRO A 287 -2.36 -17.16 -8.50
CA PRO A 287 -1.58 -18.24 -9.10
C PRO A 287 -1.17 -18.01 -10.57
N TYR A 288 -1.80 -17.05 -11.25
CA TYR A 288 -1.62 -16.78 -12.68
C TYR A 288 -0.77 -15.53 -12.95
N LEU A 289 -0.44 -14.76 -11.90
CA LEU A 289 0.30 -13.50 -12.03
C LEU A 289 1.74 -13.72 -12.52
N GLU A 290 2.47 -14.67 -11.94
CA GLU A 290 3.88 -14.93 -12.26
C GLU A 290 4.09 -15.46 -13.69
N SER A 291 3.19 -16.34 -14.15
CA SER A 291 3.22 -16.90 -15.51
C SER A 291 2.60 -15.98 -16.56
N ALA A 292 1.90 -14.92 -16.15
CA ALA A 292 1.06 -14.09 -17.00
C ALA A 292 -0.04 -14.87 -17.77
N ASP A 293 -0.42 -16.06 -17.29
CA ASP A 293 -1.38 -16.94 -17.95
C ASP A 293 -2.84 -16.56 -17.62
N MET A 294 -3.24 -15.38 -18.09
CA MET A 294 -4.62 -14.92 -17.97
C MET A 294 -5.60 -15.75 -18.80
N GLY A 295 -5.11 -16.49 -19.80
CA GLY A 295 -5.93 -17.41 -20.59
C GLY A 295 -6.48 -18.55 -19.72
N ALA A 296 -5.60 -19.24 -19.00
CA ALA A 296 -6.01 -20.28 -18.05
C ALA A 296 -6.91 -19.74 -16.94
N PHE A 297 -6.63 -18.55 -16.40
CA PHE A 297 -7.48 -17.89 -15.41
C PHE A 297 -8.91 -17.67 -15.94
N ILE A 298 -9.04 -17.09 -17.14
CA ILE A 298 -10.33 -16.79 -17.77
C ILE A 298 -11.07 -18.08 -18.15
N LYS A 299 -10.38 -19.11 -18.64
CA LYS A 299 -10.99 -20.41 -18.95
C LYS A 299 -11.51 -21.11 -17.68
N LYS A 300 -10.76 -21.04 -16.58
CA LYS A 300 -11.16 -21.65 -15.30
C LYS A 300 -12.38 -20.98 -14.68
N HIS A 301 -12.40 -19.64 -14.64
CA HIS A 301 -13.43 -18.89 -13.91
C HIS A 301 -14.58 -18.39 -14.79
N ARG A 302 -14.46 -18.54 -16.12
CA ARG A 302 -15.47 -18.24 -17.15
C ARG A 302 -16.26 -16.93 -16.93
N PRO A 303 -15.60 -15.76 -16.76
CA PRO A 303 -16.33 -14.48 -16.75
C PRO A 303 -17.12 -14.26 -18.04
N HIS A 304 -18.34 -13.75 -17.92
CA HIS A 304 -19.24 -13.48 -19.04
C HIS A 304 -19.00 -12.10 -19.64
N TYR A 305 -18.54 -11.16 -18.80
CA TYR A 305 -18.20 -9.81 -19.21
C TYR A 305 -16.85 -9.41 -18.67
N TRP A 306 -16.21 -8.48 -19.36
CA TRP A 306 -14.97 -7.85 -18.96
C TRP A 306 -15.09 -6.34 -19.09
N ILE A 307 -14.92 -5.65 -17.97
CA ILE A 307 -14.68 -4.20 -17.93
C ILE A 307 -13.19 -4.01 -18.21
N ALA A 308 -12.88 -3.81 -19.48
CA ALA A 308 -11.52 -3.59 -19.96
C ALA A 308 -11.05 -2.19 -19.59
N ASN A 309 -9.81 -2.07 -19.10
CA ASN A 309 -9.14 -0.80 -18.86
C ASN A 309 -7.70 -0.82 -19.39
N ASN A 310 -7.01 0.30 -19.25
CA ASN A 310 -5.62 0.46 -19.68
C ASN A 310 -4.60 -0.32 -18.82
N ALA A 311 -5.00 -0.96 -17.71
CA ALA A 311 -4.10 -1.78 -16.90
C ALA A 311 -3.47 -2.92 -17.69
N SER A 312 -4.21 -3.44 -18.66
CA SER A 312 -3.70 -4.42 -19.63
C SER A 312 -2.46 -3.96 -20.39
N SER A 313 -2.26 -2.65 -20.55
CA SER A 313 -1.17 -2.07 -21.34
C SER A 313 0.03 -1.68 -20.49
N TYR A 314 -0.17 -1.24 -19.23
CA TYR A 314 0.93 -0.79 -18.38
C TYR A 314 1.38 -1.78 -17.31
N ARG A 315 0.55 -2.77 -16.92
CA ARG A 315 0.97 -3.83 -15.98
C ARG A 315 1.75 -4.91 -16.73
N PRO A 316 3.02 -5.18 -16.38
CA PRO A 316 3.83 -6.11 -17.18
C PRO A 316 3.24 -7.53 -17.34
N TYR A 317 2.58 -8.10 -16.32
CA TYR A 317 1.95 -9.42 -16.40
C TYR A 317 0.74 -9.41 -17.33
N LEU A 318 -0.10 -8.36 -17.28
CA LEU A 318 -1.22 -8.24 -18.21
C LEU A 318 -0.75 -7.95 -19.64
N ARG A 319 0.31 -7.15 -19.79
CA ARG A 319 0.88 -6.77 -21.10
C ARG A 319 1.37 -7.97 -21.90
N ARG A 320 1.78 -9.04 -21.22
CA ARG A 320 2.21 -10.30 -21.86
C ARG A 320 1.07 -11.30 -22.06
N SER A 321 -0.13 -10.99 -21.58
CA SER A 321 -1.25 -11.92 -21.50
C SER A 321 -2.23 -11.82 -22.69
N LEU A 322 -3.18 -12.76 -22.72
CA LEU A 322 -4.33 -12.76 -23.63
C LEU A 322 -5.12 -11.44 -23.61
N LEU A 323 -5.26 -10.80 -22.44
CA LEU A 323 -6.05 -9.58 -22.30
C LEU A 323 -5.44 -8.40 -23.05
N HIS A 324 -4.10 -8.24 -23.03
CA HIS A 324 -3.45 -7.17 -23.78
C HIS A 324 -3.57 -7.35 -25.29
N ARG A 325 -3.45 -8.60 -25.77
CA ARG A 325 -3.63 -8.92 -27.20
C ARG A 325 -5.07 -8.66 -27.63
N ALA A 326 -6.05 -9.06 -26.82
CA ALA A 326 -7.46 -8.78 -27.07
C ALA A 326 -7.74 -7.27 -27.14
N ILE A 327 -7.33 -6.47 -26.15
CA ILE A 327 -7.52 -5.01 -26.18
C ILE A 327 -6.81 -4.36 -27.36
N SER A 328 -5.59 -4.79 -27.69
CA SER A 328 -4.83 -4.23 -28.82
C SER A 328 -5.53 -4.51 -30.15
N ALA A 329 -6.00 -5.75 -30.36
CA ALA A 329 -6.72 -6.14 -31.57
C ALA A 329 -8.07 -5.42 -31.69
N LEU A 330 -8.82 -5.32 -30.58
CA LEU A 330 -10.11 -4.62 -30.54
C LEU A 330 -9.94 -3.11 -30.71
N SER A 331 -8.84 -2.51 -30.25
CA SER A 331 -8.55 -1.09 -30.43
C SER A 331 -8.15 -0.74 -31.87
N ALA A 332 -7.45 -1.65 -32.55
CA ALA A 332 -6.99 -1.46 -33.92
C ALA A 332 -8.12 -1.52 -34.98
N ARG A 333 -9.32 -1.97 -34.59
CA ARG A 333 -10.51 -2.05 -35.46
C ARG A 333 -11.62 -1.12 -34.96
N PRO A 334 -11.47 0.22 -35.11
CA PRO A 334 -12.58 1.13 -34.92
C PRO A 334 -13.53 0.96 -36.11
N ASP A 335 -14.43 -0.03 -36.05
CA ASP A 335 -15.40 -0.30 -37.11
C ASP A 335 -16.43 0.85 -37.17
N SER A 336 -16.08 1.91 -37.90
CA SER A 336 -16.93 3.08 -38.15
C SER A 336 -17.88 2.88 -39.35
N LEU A 337 -17.83 1.74 -40.04
CA LEU A 337 -18.55 1.52 -41.31
C LEU A 337 -19.62 0.42 -41.26
N THR A 338 -19.59 -0.50 -40.28
CA THR A 338 -20.51 -1.67 -40.24
C THR A 338 -21.45 -1.67 -39.03
N GLY A 339 -21.32 -0.70 -38.11
CA GLY A 339 -22.11 -0.65 -36.87
C GLY A 339 -21.80 -1.77 -35.86
N ARG A 340 -20.83 -2.64 -36.15
CA ARG A 340 -20.34 -3.67 -35.21
C ARG A 340 -19.14 -3.11 -34.46
N LEU A 341 -19.08 -3.28 -33.13
CA LEU A 341 -18.01 -2.70 -32.31
C LEU A 341 -16.67 -3.47 -32.33
N GLY A 342 -16.57 -4.50 -33.18
CA GLY A 342 -15.42 -5.39 -33.33
C GLY A 342 -15.50 -6.64 -32.45
N SER A 343 -14.94 -7.74 -32.95
CA SER A 343 -14.73 -8.98 -32.19
C SER A 343 -13.33 -9.54 -32.40
N PHE A 344 -12.87 -10.34 -31.44
CA PHE A 344 -11.57 -10.98 -31.44
C PHE A 344 -11.70 -12.38 -30.82
N THR A 345 -11.08 -13.39 -31.42
CA THR A 345 -11.13 -14.77 -30.90
C THR A 345 -9.72 -15.29 -30.74
N GLU A 346 -9.40 -15.78 -29.55
CA GLU A 346 -8.10 -16.39 -29.25
C GLU A 346 -8.27 -17.41 -28.11
N GLN A 347 -7.57 -18.54 -28.19
CA GLN A 347 -7.63 -19.63 -27.19
C GLN A 347 -9.07 -20.10 -26.89
N GLY A 348 -9.91 -20.25 -27.91
CA GLY A 348 -11.31 -20.68 -27.72
C GLY A 348 -12.20 -19.66 -26.99
N ILE A 349 -11.73 -18.44 -26.72
CA ILE A 349 -12.50 -17.35 -26.12
C ILE A 349 -12.76 -16.31 -27.20
N GLN A 350 -14.02 -15.98 -27.42
CA GLN A 350 -14.44 -14.88 -28.27
C GLN A 350 -14.79 -13.65 -27.41
N PHE A 351 -14.19 -12.53 -27.77
CA PHE A 351 -14.30 -11.22 -27.15
C PHE A 351 -15.10 -10.31 -28.07
N ASP A 352 -16.32 -9.98 -27.67
CA ASP A 352 -17.23 -9.12 -28.44
C ASP A 352 -17.39 -7.77 -27.74
N VAL A 353 -17.05 -6.67 -28.40
CA VAL A 353 -17.21 -5.34 -27.79
C VAL A 353 -18.69 -4.97 -27.74
N LEU A 354 -19.18 -4.61 -26.56
CA LEU A 354 -20.55 -4.16 -26.33
C LEU A 354 -20.65 -2.65 -26.21
N ALA A 355 -19.63 -2.01 -25.64
CA ALA A 355 -19.56 -0.56 -25.52
C ALA A 355 -18.10 -0.10 -25.50
N ARG A 356 -17.89 1.12 -25.97
CA ARG A 356 -16.63 1.86 -25.80
C ARG A 356 -16.91 3.11 -25.01
N ARG A 357 -16.00 3.45 -24.11
CA ARG A 357 -16.11 4.70 -23.37
C ARG A 357 -15.89 5.87 -24.35
N THR A 358 -16.78 6.85 -24.29
CA THR A 358 -16.69 8.07 -25.10
C THR A 358 -16.20 9.27 -24.30
N ALA A 359 -16.45 9.29 -22.99
CA ALA A 359 -16.01 10.33 -22.08
C ALA A 359 -14.53 10.15 -21.70
N THR A 360 -13.78 11.24 -21.68
CA THR A 360 -12.40 11.24 -21.17
C THR A 360 -12.39 10.99 -19.66
N MET A 361 -11.46 10.15 -19.19
CA MET A 361 -11.26 9.97 -17.76
C MET A 361 -10.54 11.16 -17.12
N PRO A 362 -10.80 11.47 -15.83
CA PRO A 362 -9.96 12.37 -15.04
C PRO A 362 -8.48 12.03 -15.17
N SER A 363 -7.65 13.06 -15.31
CA SER A 363 -6.19 12.87 -15.44
C SER A 363 -5.62 12.13 -14.23
N GLY A 364 -4.95 11.01 -14.47
CA GLY A 364 -4.41 10.13 -13.43
C GLY A 364 -5.32 8.98 -13.03
N PHE A 365 -6.52 8.87 -13.60
CA PHE A 365 -7.37 7.68 -13.51
C PHE A 365 -7.34 6.93 -14.84
N THR A 366 -7.08 5.63 -14.79
CA THR A 366 -6.98 4.79 -15.99
C THR A 366 -8.35 4.47 -16.56
N GLY A 367 -9.29 4.10 -15.67
CA GLY A 367 -10.70 3.85 -15.98
C GLY A 367 -11.01 2.81 -17.03
N TRP A 368 -12.26 2.36 -17.09
CA TRP A 368 -12.70 1.49 -18.18
C TRP A 368 -12.55 2.17 -19.56
N THR A 369 -12.24 1.37 -20.57
CA THR A 369 -12.12 1.79 -21.96
C THR A 369 -13.13 1.06 -22.85
N MET A 370 -13.40 -0.22 -22.54
CA MET A 370 -14.35 -1.05 -23.28
C MET A 370 -15.13 -1.96 -22.34
N LEU A 371 -16.38 -2.22 -22.69
CA LEU A 371 -17.15 -3.31 -22.12
C LEU A 371 -17.16 -4.44 -23.15
N VAL A 372 -16.70 -5.62 -22.74
CA VAL A 372 -16.51 -6.78 -23.63
C VAL A 372 -17.32 -7.94 -23.10
N ARG A 373 -18.05 -8.64 -23.98
CA ARG A 373 -18.67 -9.94 -23.70
C ARG A 373 -17.69 -11.05 -24.05
N LEU A 374 -17.62 -12.05 -23.19
CA LEU A 374 -16.81 -13.24 -23.41
C LEU A 374 -17.73 -14.43 -23.70
N THR A 375 -17.44 -15.13 -24.79
CA THR A 375 -18.08 -16.41 -25.12
C THR A 375 -17.01 -17.48 -25.31
N TYR A 376 -17.35 -18.72 -24.97
CA TYR A 376 -16.39 -19.82 -24.88
C TYR A 376 -16.80 -20.94 -25.84
N ASN A 377 -15.91 -21.29 -26.76
CA ASN A 377 -16.13 -22.40 -27.68
C ASN A 377 -15.96 -23.73 -26.93
N ALA A 378 -16.92 -24.64 -27.10
CA ALA A 378 -16.96 -25.92 -26.39
C ALA A 378 -15.86 -26.93 -26.81
N THR A 379 -15.06 -26.61 -27.83
CA THR A 379 -14.25 -27.59 -28.57
C THR A 379 -12.79 -27.74 -28.12
N GLU A 380 -12.30 -26.99 -27.13
CA GLU A 380 -10.89 -27.07 -26.69
C GLU A 380 -10.67 -27.71 -25.29
N ASP A 381 -11.73 -28.13 -24.57
CA ASP A 381 -11.61 -28.58 -23.18
C ASP A 381 -11.20 -30.07 -23.01
N THR A 382 -10.84 -30.80 -24.08
CA THR A 382 -10.60 -32.26 -24.01
C THR A 382 -9.15 -32.70 -23.74
N THR A 383 -8.18 -31.81 -23.60
CA THR A 383 -6.74 -32.19 -23.49
C THR A 383 -6.06 -31.89 -22.17
N ALA A 384 -6.79 -31.50 -21.12
CA ALA A 384 -6.21 -31.32 -19.79
C ALA A 384 -7.16 -31.77 -18.67
N GLN A 385 -7.24 -33.09 -18.45
CA GLN A 385 -7.58 -33.68 -17.15
C GLN A 385 -6.42 -34.54 -16.68
#